data_AF-A0A6J7J5X9-F1
#
_entry.id   AF-A0A6J7J5X9-F1
#
_cell.length_a   1.000
_cell.length_b   1.000
_cell.length_c   1.000
_cell.angle_alpha   90.00
_cell.angle_beta   90.00
_cell.angle_gamma   90.00
#
_symmetry.space_group_name_H-M   'P 1'
#
loop_
_entity.id
_entity.type
_entity.pdbx_description
1 polymer ?
#
loop_
_entity_poly.entity_id
_entity_poly.type
_entity_poly.pdbx_seq_one_letter_code
_entity_poly.pdbx_strand_id
1 'polypeptide(L)'
;MYGDTGVIRRLAQQVGEQGAEIRRGADRLVGASELVVWEGRAAQAMRERMTERAVALRRTADEHDDAARALRRHADEVDRLKDLIREIARRVQGLVEGACARLASLADTALDRVRDLAPDPADQLLASFRPPPDGHRDWLDVPDRLSGGVR
;
A
#
# COMPACT_ATOMS: atom_id res chain seq x y z
N MET A 1 -12.32 0.48 7.46
CA MET A 1 -10.93 -0.06 7.38
C MET A 1 -10.45 0.12 5.94
N TYR A 2 -9.26 0.69 5.72
CA TYR A 2 -8.72 0.91 4.36
C TYR A 2 -8.77 -0.40 3.55
N GLY A 3 -9.25 -0.32 2.30
CA GLY A 3 -9.72 -1.45 1.49
C GLY A 3 -8.80 -2.68 1.45
N ASP A 4 -9.39 -3.84 1.15
CA ASP A 4 -8.66 -5.10 1.01
C ASP A 4 -7.66 -5.02 -0.15
N THR A 5 -6.36 -5.02 0.17
CA THR A 5 -5.26 -5.01 -0.81
C THR A 5 -5.23 -6.29 -1.63
N GLY A 6 -5.87 -7.38 -1.16
CA GLY A 6 -6.12 -8.58 -1.93
C GLY A 6 -7.00 -8.34 -3.16
N VAL A 7 -7.98 -7.44 -3.09
CA VAL A 7 -8.80 -7.04 -4.26
C VAL A 7 -7.93 -6.34 -5.30
N ILE A 8 -7.08 -5.41 -4.87
CA ILE A 8 -6.19 -4.65 -5.76
C ILE A 8 -5.17 -5.59 -6.43
N ARG A 9 -4.64 -6.56 -5.68
CA ARG A 9 -3.71 -7.57 -6.22
C ARG A 9 -4.37 -8.47 -7.25
N ARG A 10 -5.60 -8.94 -7.00
CA ARG A 10 -6.37 -9.71 -7.98
C ARG A 10 -6.63 -8.90 -9.25
N LEU A 11 -7.00 -7.62 -9.12
CA LEU A 11 -7.16 -6.74 -10.27
C LEU A 11 -5.84 -6.57 -11.04
N ALA A 12 -4.72 -6.36 -10.35
CA ALA A 12 -3.41 -6.24 -10.98
C ALA A 12 -3.00 -7.51 -11.74
N GLN A 13 -3.34 -8.69 -11.22
CA GLN A 13 -3.14 -9.96 -11.91
C GLN A 13 -4.00 -10.04 -13.17
N GLN A 14 -5.30 -9.76 -13.07
CA GLN A 14 -6.23 -9.79 -14.21
C GLN A 14 -5.78 -8.84 -15.33
N VAL A 15 -5.36 -7.62 -14.99
CA VAL A 15 -4.87 -6.65 -15.99
C VAL A 15 -3.58 -7.14 -16.67
N GLY A 16 -2.67 -7.76 -15.91
CA GLY A 16 -1.46 -8.36 -16.50
C GLY A 16 -1.76 -9.56 -17.41
N GLU A 17 -2.73 -10.40 -17.04
CA GLU A 17 -3.20 -11.51 -17.87
C GLU A 17 -3.81 -11.02 -19.19
N GLN A 18 -4.60 -9.94 -19.14
CA GLN A 18 -5.13 -9.27 -20.34
C GLN A 18 -4.02 -8.73 -21.24
N GLY A 19 -3.00 -8.07 -20.67
CA GLY A 19 -1.82 -7.63 -21.43
C GLY A 19 -1.10 -8.80 -22.13
N ALA A 20 -0.90 -9.92 -21.42
CA ALA A 20 -0.30 -11.12 -21.98
C ALA A 20 -1.16 -11.78 -23.07
N GLU A 21 -2.48 -11.72 -22.97
CA GLU A 21 -3.40 -12.19 -24.02
C GLU A 21 -3.31 -11.32 -25.28
N ILE A 22 -3.31 -9.99 -25.12
CA ILE A 22 -3.17 -9.03 -26.22
C ILE A 22 -1.85 -9.25 -26.97
N ARG A 23 -0.74 -9.45 -26.23
CA ARG A 23 0.59 -9.73 -26.82
C ARG A 23 0.58 -11.02 -27.64
N ARG A 24 0.02 -12.10 -27.09
CA ARG A 24 -0.18 -13.36 -27.84
C ARG A 24 -1.07 -13.17 -29.07
N GLY A 25 -2.09 -12.30 -29.00
CA GLY A 25 -2.91 -11.93 -30.14
C GLY A 25 -2.13 -11.23 -31.25
N ALA A 26 -1.22 -10.31 -30.89
CA ALA A 26 -0.33 -9.65 -31.84
C ALA A 26 0.61 -10.64 -32.54
N ASP A 27 1.19 -11.57 -31.79
CA ASP A 27 2.11 -12.58 -32.35
C ASP A 27 1.38 -13.54 -33.29
N ARG A 28 0.16 -13.97 -32.94
CA ARG A 28 -0.71 -14.74 -33.84
C ARG A 28 -1.03 -13.97 -35.12
N LEU A 29 -1.27 -12.66 -35.03
CA LEU A 29 -1.60 -11.82 -36.19
C LEU A 29 -0.42 -11.75 -37.18
N VAL A 30 0.79 -11.54 -36.66
CA VAL A 30 2.02 -11.54 -37.48
C VAL A 30 2.24 -12.91 -38.10
N GLY A 31 2.22 -13.98 -37.31
CA GLY A 31 2.41 -15.34 -37.82
C GLY A 31 1.37 -15.73 -38.87
N ALA A 32 0.11 -15.37 -38.67
CA ALA A 32 -0.94 -15.60 -39.67
C ALA A 32 -0.69 -14.83 -40.97
N SER A 33 -0.12 -13.61 -40.90
CA SER A 33 0.19 -12.81 -42.08
C SER A 33 1.36 -13.38 -42.90
N GLU A 34 2.29 -14.10 -42.26
CA GLU A 34 3.43 -14.74 -42.90
C GLU A 34 3.07 -16.05 -43.61
N LEU A 35 2.03 -16.75 -43.14
CA LEU A 35 1.56 -18.03 -43.71
C LEU A 35 0.75 -17.86 -45.01
N VAL A 36 0.53 -16.63 -45.46
CA VAL A 36 -0.35 -16.33 -46.58
C VAL A 36 0.41 -16.47 -47.90
N VAL A 37 -0.05 -17.41 -48.74
CA VAL A 37 0.69 -17.94 -49.90
C VAL A 37 0.59 -17.08 -51.17
N TRP A 38 -0.42 -16.21 -51.28
CA TRP A 38 -0.56 -15.34 -52.47
C TRP A 38 0.41 -14.16 -52.43
N GLU A 39 0.86 -13.74 -53.62
CA GLU A 39 1.84 -12.67 -53.80
C GLU A 39 1.24 -11.45 -54.51
N GLY A 40 1.98 -10.35 -54.51
CA GLY A 40 1.62 -9.11 -55.19
C GLY A 40 1.23 -7.98 -54.23
N ARG A 41 0.79 -6.86 -54.82
CA ARG A 41 0.52 -5.60 -54.08
C ARG A 41 -0.51 -5.75 -52.96
N ALA A 42 -1.56 -6.56 -53.17
CA ALA A 42 -2.58 -6.78 -52.14
C ALA A 42 -2.02 -7.57 -50.94
N ALA A 43 -1.22 -8.61 -51.17
CA ALA A 43 -0.57 -9.38 -50.12
C ALA A 43 0.42 -8.51 -49.33
N GLN A 44 1.18 -7.65 -50.01
CA GLN A 44 2.10 -6.71 -49.37
C GLN A 44 1.36 -5.71 -48.48
N ALA A 45 0.32 -5.06 -49.01
CA ALA A 45 -0.50 -4.12 -48.23
C ALA A 45 -1.17 -4.78 -47.01
N MET A 46 -1.55 -6.06 -47.13
CA MET A 46 -2.07 -6.82 -46.00
C MET A 46 -1.00 -7.04 -44.93
N ARG A 47 0.21 -7.49 -45.30
CA ARG A 47 1.31 -7.72 -44.35
C ARG A 47 1.73 -6.44 -43.63
N GLU A 48 1.80 -5.33 -44.34
CA GLU A 48 2.06 -3.99 -43.77
C GLU A 48 1.00 -3.63 -42.73
N ARG A 49 -0.29 -3.71 -43.07
CA ARG A 49 -1.39 -3.45 -42.11
C ARG A 49 -1.38 -4.38 -40.89
N MET A 50 -1.08 -5.67 -41.07
CA MET A 50 -1.02 -6.61 -39.95
C MET A 50 0.16 -6.29 -39.02
N THR A 51 1.28 -5.85 -39.59
CA THR A 51 2.45 -5.41 -38.81
C THR A 51 2.13 -4.16 -38.01
N GLU A 52 1.53 -3.14 -38.63
CA GLU A 52 1.08 -1.92 -37.95
C GLU A 52 0.11 -2.23 -36.82
N ARG A 53 -0.86 -3.13 -37.08
CA ARG A 53 -1.83 -3.54 -36.07
C ARG A 53 -1.18 -4.31 -34.92
N ALA A 54 -0.22 -5.18 -35.20
CA ALA A 54 0.53 -5.90 -34.18
C ALA A 54 1.34 -4.95 -33.29
N VAL A 55 1.96 -3.90 -33.86
CA VAL A 55 2.63 -2.84 -33.10
C VAL A 55 1.66 -2.13 -32.16
N ALA A 56 0.48 -1.76 -32.65
CA ALA A 56 -0.55 -1.12 -31.82
C ALA A 56 -1.02 -2.02 -30.66
N LEU A 57 -1.24 -3.31 -30.93
CA LEU A 57 -1.61 -4.29 -29.89
C LEU A 57 -0.50 -4.44 -28.84
N ARG A 58 0.77 -4.52 -29.25
CA ARG A 58 1.90 -4.62 -28.32
C ARG A 58 1.99 -3.40 -27.40
N ARG A 59 1.78 -2.19 -27.95
CA ARG A 59 1.71 -0.97 -27.13
C ARG A 59 0.58 -1.03 -26.10
N THR A 60 -0.61 -1.49 -26.48
CA THR A 60 -1.72 -1.66 -25.52
C THR A 60 -1.39 -2.71 -24.46
N ALA A 61 -0.69 -3.80 -24.82
CA ALA A 61 -0.23 -4.79 -23.84
C ALA A 61 0.75 -4.17 -22.82
N ASP A 62 1.66 -3.31 -23.28
CA ASP A 62 2.61 -2.62 -22.41
C ASP A 62 1.90 -1.65 -21.45
N GLU A 63 0.85 -0.94 -21.91
CA GLU A 63 0.00 -0.09 -21.06
C GLU A 63 -0.72 -0.91 -19.96
N HIS A 64 -1.15 -2.14 -20.27
CA HIS A 64 -1.72 -3.06 -19.27
C HIS A 64 -0.65 -3.50 -18.26
N ASP A 65 0.57 -3.84 -18.71
CA ASP A 65 1.67 -4.22 -17.82
C ASP A 65 2.04 -3.06 -16.86
N ASP A 66 2.04 -1.82 -17.36
CA ASP A 66 2.25 -0.62 -16.55
C ASP A 66 1.15 -0.41 -15.51
N ALA A 67 -0.13 -0.53 -15.92
CA ALA A 67 -1.26 -0.44 -15.00
C ALA A 67 -1.19 -1.52 -13.92
N ALA A 68 -0.90 -2.77 -14.30
CA ALA A 68 -0.72 -3.88 -13.37
C ALA A 68 0.43 -3.63 -12.37
N ARG A 69 1.56 -3.09 -12.84
CA ARG A 69 2.68 -2.68 -11.97
C ARG A 69 2.28 -1.56 -11.01
N ALA A 70 1.57 -0.55 -11.48
CA ALA A 70 1.10 0.55 -10.64
C ALA A 70 0.14 0.08 -9.53
N LEU A 71 -0.79 -0.81 -9.86
CA LEU A 71 -1.71 -1.41 -8.90
C LEU A 71 -0.98 -2.23 -7.82
N ARG A 72 0.02 -3.05 -8.21
CA ARG A 72 0.84 -3.79 -7.24
C ARG A 72 1.58 -2.85 -6.28
N ARG A 73 2.27 -1.83 -6.81
CA ARG A 73 2.96 -0.83 -5.98
C ARG A 73 2.00 -0.12 -5.03
N HIS A 74 0.79 0.20 -5.49
CA HIS A 74 -0.21 0.83 -4.64
C HIS A 74 -0.68 -0.11 -3.51
N ALA A 75 -0.92 -1.38 -3.80
CA ALA A 75 -1.27 -2.36 -2.78
C ALA A 75 -0.17 -2.52 -1.72
N ASP A 76 1.09 -2.54 -2.15
CA ASP A 76 2.25 -2.67 -1.25
C ASP A 76 2.41 -1.43 -0.36
N GLU A 77 2.22 -0.23 -0.90
CA GLU A 77 2.26 1.01 -0.10
C GLU A 77 1.10 1.08 0.91
N VAL A 78 -0.10 0.62 0.53
CA VAL A 78 -1.23 0.54 1.47
C VAL A 78 -0.93 -0.44 2.61
N ASP A 79 -0.35 -1.60 2.32
CA ASP A 79 0.03 -2.56 3.36
C ASP A 79 1.13 -2.01 4.26
N ARG A 80 2.14 -1.36 3.69
CA ARG A 80 3.19 -0.66 4.45
C ARG A 80 2.61 0.38 5.41
N LEU A 81 1.67 1.21 4.94
CA LEU A 81 1.01 2.19 5.79
C LEU A 81 0.17 1.54 6.90
N LYS A 82 -0.53 0.44 6.60
CA LYS A 82 -1.27 -0.34 7.61
C LYS A 82 -0.34 -0.93 8.66
N ASP A 83 0.82 -1.44 8.24
CA ASP A 83 1.83 -2.00 9.15
C ASP A 83 2.39 -0.90 10.07
N LEU A 84 2.70 0.27 9.50
CA LEU A 84 3.20 1.41 10.25
C LEU A 84 2.16 1.95 11.25
N ILE A 85 0.89 2.04 10.85
CA ILE A 85 -0.21 2.36 11.77
C ILE A 85 -0.28 1.35 12.93
N ARG A 86 -0.20 0.04 12.63
CA ARG A 86 -0.22 -1.02 13.66
C ARG A 86 1.01 -0.98 14.56
N GLU A 87 2.17 -0.58 14.05
CA GLU A 87 3.37 -0.38 14.85
C GLU A 87 3.24 0.81 15.80
N ILE A 88 2.83 1.97 15.29
CA ILE A 88 2.63 3.17 16.11
C ILE A 88 1.58 2.89 17.19
N ALA A 89 0.44 2.29 16.82
CA ALA A 89 -0.62 1.96 17.76
C ALA A 89 -0.11 1.10 18.93
N ARG A 90 0.59 -0.01 18.63
CA ARG A 90 1.18 -0.88 19.65
C ARG A 90 2.20 -0.16 20.53
N ARG A 91 3.06 0.66 19.93
CA ARG A 91 4.09 1.40 20.67
C ARG A 91 3.47 2.41 21.63
N VAL A 92 2.49 3.18 21.17
CA VAL A 92 1.80 4.19 21.99
C VAL A 92 0.99 3.52 23.09
N GLN A 93 0.28 2.43 22.78
CA GLN A 93 -0.42 1.65 23.81
C GLN A 93 0.53 1.19 24.92
N GLY A 94 1.69 0.62 24.57
CA GLY A 94 2.70 0.22 25.55
C GLY A 94 3.27 1.40 26.38
N LEU A 95 3.43 2.58 25.77
CA LEU A 95 3.85 3.79 26.50
C LEU A 95 2.78 4.27 27.49
N VAL A 96 1.51 4.28 27.09
CA VAL A 96 0.37 4.66 27.94
C VAL A 96 0.21 3.67 29.09
N GLU A 97 0.22 2.36 28.81
CA GLU A 97 0.15 1.31 29.83
C GLU A 97 1.31 1.42 30.83
N GLY A 98 2.53 1.66 30.33
CA GLY A 98 3.70 1.86 31.18
C GLY A 98 3.60 3.12 32.07
N ALA A 99 3.09 4.23 31.53
CA ALA A 99 2.86 5.46 32.29
C ALA A 99 1.80 5.26 33.38
N CYS A 100 0.66 4.65 33.03
CA CYS A 100 -0.39 4.32 34.00
C CYS A 100 0.13 3.41 35.12
N ALA A 101 0.95 2.40 34.81
CA ALA A 101 1.54 1.51 35.82
C ALA A 101 2.50 2.24 36.76
N ARG A 102 3.32 3.18 36.23
CA ARG A 102 4.22 4.01 37.06
C ARG A 102 3.44 4.94 37.98
N LEU A 103 2.39 5.59 37.47
CA LEU A 103 1.52 6.45 38.28
C LEU A 103 0.82 5.68 39.40
N ALA A 104 0.33 4.47 39.10
CA ALA A 104 -0.28 3.60 40.12
C ALA A 104 0.73 3.20 41.21
N SER A 105 1.92 2.76 40.83
CA SER A 105 3.00 2.40 41.77
C SER A 105 3.45 3.59 42.64
N LEU A 106 3.48 4.80 42.07
CA LEU A 106 3.79 6.03 42.79
C LEU A 106 2.68 6.38 43.79
N ALA A 107 1.41 6.20 43.42
CA ALA A 107 0.28 6.38 44.33
C ALA A 107 0.31 5.38 45.49
N ASP A 108 0.56 4.09 45.23
CA ASP A 108 0.70 3.06 46.27
C ASP A 108 1.86 3.39 47.23
N THR A 109 3.00 3.83 46.69
CA THR A 109 4.17 4.20 47.50
C THR A 109 3.94 5.45 48.34
N ALA A 110 3.18 6.43 47.83
CA ALA A 110 2.83 7.65 48.55
C ALA A 110 1.80 7.41 49.67
N LEU A 111 0.93 6.41 49.51
CA LEU A 111 0.05 5.95 50.59
C LEU A 111 0.83 5.25 51.71
N ASP A 112 1.84 4.45 51.35
CA ASP A 112 2.67 3.71 52.31
C ASP A 112 3.73 4.59 53.01
N ARG A 113 4.17 5.68 52.38
CA ARG A 113 5.15 6.62 52.93
C ARG A 113 4.60 8.03 52.78
N VAL A 114 4.31 8.71 53.90
CA VAL A 114 3.93 10.13 53.98
C VAL A 114 5.03 11.03 53.40
N ARG A 115 5.18 11.05 52.07
CA ARG A 115 6.20 11.79 51.34
C ARG A 115 5.59 12.34 50.05
N ASP A 116 5.83 13.62 49.80
CA ASP A 116 5.43 14.28 48.57
C ASP A 116 6.30 13.80 47.39
N LEU A 117 5.84 12.75 46.71
CA LEU A 117 6.32 12.36 45.40
C LEU A 117 5.42 13.02 44.35
N ALA A 118 5.93 14.02 43.65
CA ALA A 118 5.24 14.58 42.50
C ALA A 118 5.32 13.59 41.32
N PRO A 119 4.21 13.29 40.62
CA PRO A 119 4.24 12.43 39.44
C PRO A 119 4.95 13.11 38.27
N ASP A 120 5.64 12.34 37.43
CA ASP A 120 6.29 12.83 36.22
C ASP A 120 5.25 13.47 35.27
N PRO A 121 5.43 14.74 34.84
CA PRO A 121 4.56 15.38 33.85
C PRO A 121 4.38 14.58 32.55
N ALA A 122 5.40 13.83 32.11
CA ALA A 122 5.31 13.00 30.92
C ALA A 122 4.32 11.83 31.11
N ASP A 123 4.30 11.22 32.29
CA ASP A 123 3.38 10.13 32.62
C ASP A 123 1.93 10.62 32.73
N GLN A 124 1.72 11.83 33.25
CA GLN A 124 0.40 12.46 33.29
C GLN A 124 -0.13 12.80 31.88
N LEU A 125 0.74 13.27 30.99
CA LEU A 125 0.39 13.54 29.59
C LEU A 125 0.02 12.24 28.86
N LEU A 126 0.81 11.17 29.03
CA LEU A 126 0.52 9.87 28.43
C LEU A 126 -0.76 9.24 28.99
N ALA A 127 -1.02 9.34 30.29
CA ALA A 127 -2.24 8.82 30.90
C ALA A 127 -3.53 9.54 30.46
N SER A 128 -3.42 10.83 30.08
CA SER A 128 -4.55 11.61 29.56
C SER A 128 -4.72 11.52 28.04
N PHE A 129 -3.80 10.85 27.34
CA PHE A 129 -3.85 10.70 25.89
C PHE A 129 -5.06 9.88 25.44
N ARG A 130 -5.80 10.39 24.45
CA ARG A 130 -6.92 9.68 23.82
C ARG A 130 -6.47 9.09 22.48
N PRO A 131 -6.27 7.76 22.38
CA PRO A 131 -5.81 7.14 21.14
C PRO A 131 -6.88 7.23 20.04
N PRO A 132 -6.47 7.41 18.76
CA PRO A 132 -7.36 7.26 17.62
C PRO A 132 -7.94 5.83 17.54
N PRO A 133 -9.07 5.63 16.82
CA PRO A 133 -9.60 4.30 16.55
C PRO A 133 -8.57 3.38 15.87
N ASP A 134 -8.68 2.08 16.11
CA ASP A 134 -7.77 1.10 15.53
C ASP A 134 -7.74 1.17 14.00
N GLY A 135 -6.53 1.19 13.43
CA GLY A 135 -6.31 1.23 11.99
C GLY A 135 -6.67 2.56 11.31
N HIS A 136 -6.96 3.62 12.08
CA HIS A 136 -7.24 4.95 11.53
C HIS A 136 -5.95 5.65 11.06
N ARG A 137 -6.02 6.45 9.98
CA ARG A 137 -4.84 7.17 9.44
C ARG A 137 -4.23 8.15 10.43
N ASP A 138 -5.01 8.71 11.34
CA ASP A 138 -4.53 9.68 12.34
C ASP A 138 -3.41 9.12 13.23
N TRP A 139 -3.27 7.79 13.32
CA TRP A 139 -2.11 7.16 13.95
C TRP A 139 -0.78 7.60 13.34
N LEU A 140 -0.74 7.98 12.06
CA LEU A 140 0.46 8.49 11.40
C LEU A 140 0.94 9.82 12.00
N ASP A 141 0.03 10.64 12.55
CA ASP A 141 0.35 11.95 13.11
C ASP A 141 0.63 11.89 14.62
N VAL A 142 0.34 10.76 15.28
CA VAL A 142 0.47 10.61 16.73
C VAL A 142 1.92 10.81 17.22
N PRO A 143 2.97 10.30 16.55
CA PRO A 143 4.34 10.55 16.97
C PRO A 143 4.67 12.05 17.07
N ASP A 144 4.24 12.85 16.11
CA ASP A 144 4.49 14.30 16.10
C ASP A 144 3.72 15.02 17.22
N ARG A 145 2.50 14.54 17.53
CA ARG A 145 1.68 15.07 18.63
C ARG A 145 2.28 14.76 20.01
N LEU A 146 2.82 13.56 20.19
CA LEU A 146 3.44 13.12 21.44
C LEU A 146 4.84 13.70 21.65
N SER A 147 5.57 14.00 20.56
CA SER A 147 6.89 14.63 20.61
C SER A 147 6.85 16.12 20.92
N GLY A 148 5.66 16.72 21.01
CA GLY A 148 5.50 18.13 21.31
C GLY A 148 6.07 19.05 20.22
N GLY A 149 5.80 18.80 18.93
CA GLY A 149 6.05 19.78 17.86
C GLY A 149 7.46 20.36 17.78
N VAL A 150 8.50 19.63 18.18
CA VAL A 150 9.89 20.02 17.93
C VAL A 150 10.31 19.43 16.59
N ARG A 151 10.26 20.27 15.55
CA ARG A 151 11.04 20.11 14.32
C ARG A 151 12.47 20.59 14.54
#